data_AF-A0A6A6FSC8-F1
#
_entry.id   AF-A0A6A6FSC8-F1
#
_cell.length_a   1.000
_cell.length_b   1.000
_cell.length_c   1.000
_cell.angle_alpha   90.00
_cell.angle_beta   90.00
_cell.angle_gamma   90.00
#
_symmetry.space_group_name_H-M   'P 1'
#
loop_
_entity.id
_entity.type
_entity.pdbx_description
1 polymer ?
#
loop_
_entity_poly.entity_id
_entity_poly.type
_entity_poly.pdbx_seq_one_letter_code
_entity_poly.pdbx_strand_id
1 'polypeptide(L)'
;SNMAKWLDRNVYTDNLNDTESPLCNGESAADQPGLKEMTIKAIDILNNRAGDKGWFIMSEAASVDKMMHVLDYDRALGELLELDDTIKHSIEHLKELDAYKDTLIVVTADHGHGFDVFG
;
A
#
# COMPACT_ATOMS: atom_id res chain seq x y z
N SER A 1 -9.30 0.47 12.73
CA SER A 1 -8.83 1.40 11.68
C SER A 1 -9.94 1.52 10.66
N ASN A 2 -10.39 2.76 10.40
CA ASN A 2 -11.57 3.04 9.58
C ASN A 2 -11.23 3.23 8.09
N MET A 3 -10.01 2.89 7.66
CA MET A 3 -9.66 2.94 6.24
C MET A 3 -10.18 1.69 5.53
N ALA A 4 -10.67 1.89 4.31
CA ALA A 4 -11.08 0.81 3.43
C ALA A 4 -9.86 -0.03 3.05
N LYS A 5 -9.95 -1.35 3.24
CA LYS A 5 -8.89 -2.28 2.80
C LYS A 5 -8.98 -2.46 1.29
N TRP A 6 -7.95 -3.03 0.67
CA TRP A 6 -7.91 -3.35 -0.74
C TRP A 6 -9.17 -4.12 -1.20
N LEU A 7 -9.58 -5.13 -0.44
CA LEU A 7 -10.81 -5.88 -0.72
C LEU A 7 -12.08 -5.03 -0.65
N ASP A 8 -12.18 -4.11 0.30
CA ASP A 8 -13.33 -3.20 0.39
C ASP A 8 -13.37 -2.23 -0.81
N ARG A 9 -12.21 -1.81 -1.32
CA ARG A 9 -12.11 -0.90 -2.47
C ARG A 9 -12.36 -1.58 -3.82
N ASN A 10 -12.09 -2.89 -3.93
CA ASN A 10 -12.08 -3.59 -5.23
C ASN A 10 -13.13 -4.69 -5.37
N VAL A 11 -13.61 -5.27 -4.26
CA VAL A 11 -14.52 -6.42 -4.27
C VAL A 11 -15.80 -6.13 -3.48
N TYR A 12 -15.66 -5.66 -2.24
CA TYR A 12 -16.78 -5.35 -1.36
C TYR A 12 -17.08 -3.85 -1.32
N THR A 13 -17.29 -3.25 -2.49
CA THR A 13 -17.44 -1.79 -2.64
C THR A 13 -18.64 -1.22 -1.90
N ASP A 14 -19.63 -2.03 -1.58
CA ASP A 14 -20.77 -1.62 -0.75
C ASP A 14 -20.36 -1.21 0.68
N ASN A 15 -19.20 -1.68 1.16
CA ASN A 15 -18.62 -1.31 2.46
C ASN A 15 -18.05 0.12 2.48
N LEU A 16 -17.96 0.80 1.33
CA LEU A 16 -17.45 2.17 1.22
C LEU A 16 -18.49 3.23 1.60
N ASN A 17 -19.71 2.85 1.94
CA ASN A 17 -20.80 3.77 2.29
C ASN A 17 -20.72 4.33 3.73
N ASP A 18 -19.53 4.35 4.33
CA ASP A 18 -19.32 4.91 5.67
C ASP A 18 -19.27 6.44 5.65
N THR A 19 -19.55 7.13 6.76
CA THR A 19 -19.60 8.61 6.83
C THR A 19 -18.34 9.25 7.42
N GLU A 20 -17.22 8.55 7.35
CA GLU A 20 -15.95 8.91 8.02
C GLU A 20 -14.98 9.63 7.07
N SER A 21 -15.46 10.60 6.31
CA SER A 21 -14.61 11.45 5.47
C SER A 21 -13.71 12.38 6.31
N PRO A 22 -12.43 12.56 5.95
CA PRO A 22 -11.52 13.49 6.62
C PRO A 22 -11.94 14.96 6.44
N LEU A 23 -12.89 15.25 5.56
CA LEU A 23 -13.46 16.58 5.36
C LEU A 23 -14.55 16.93 6.39
N CYS A 24 -14.94 15.99 7.25
CA CYS A 24 -15.99 16.16 8.25
C CYS A 24 -17.32 16.66 7.66
N ASN A 25 -17.62 16.29 6.42
CA ASN A 25 -18.80 16.73 5.66
C ASN A 25 -19.95 15.71 5.67
N GLY A 26 -19.81 14.60 6.41
CA GLY A 26 -20.81 13.54 6.48
C GLY A 26 -20.86 12.63 5.24
N GLU A 27 -19.84 12.69 4.38
CA GLU A 27 -19.68 11.83 3.21
C GLU A 27 -18.66 10.71 3.47
N SER A 28 -18.53 9.78 2.51
CA SER A 28 -17.54 8.70 2.56
C SER A 28 -16.20 9.12 1.98
N ALA A 29 -15.11 8.55 2.50
CA ALA A 29 -13.78 8.66 1.93
C ALA A 29 -13.58 7.65 0.78
N ALA A 30 -14.43 7.70 -0.25
CA ALA A 30 -14.45 6.69 -1.31
C ALA A 30 -13.31 6.82 -2.34
N ASP A 31 -12.62 7.96 -2.38
CA ASP A 31 -11.61 8.29 -3.40
C ASP A 31 -10.16 8.18 -2.91
N GLN A 32 -9.91 7.41 -1.85
CA GLN A 32 -8.57 7.26 -1.28
C GLN A 32 -7.62 6.48 -2.22
N PRO A 33 -6.40 6.99 -2.48
CA PRO A 33 -5.43 6.29 -3.30
C PRO A 33 -4.98 4.98 -2.66
N GLY A 34 -4.62 4.00 -3.49
CA GLY A 34 -3.94 2.79 -3.05
C GLY A 34 -2.47 3.05 -2.69
N LEU A 35 -1.87 2.05 -2.06
CA LEU A 35 -0.45 2.06 -1.72
C LEU A 35 0.41 2.23 -2.98
N LYS A 36 0.00 1.60 -4.09
CA LYS A 36 0.65 1.70 -5.39
C LYS A 36 0.68 3.14 -5.89
N GLU A 37 -0.48 3.80 -5.97
CA GLU A 37 -0.59 5.16 -6.49
C GLU A 37 0.23 6.14 -5.64
N MET A 38 0.17 6.00 -4.31
CA MET A 38 0.97 6.80 -3.39
C MET A 38 2.48 6.58 -3.58
N THR A 39 2.91 5.32 -3.71
CA THR A 39 4.33 4.96 -3.83
C THR A 39 4.91 5.45 -5.16
N ILE A 40 4.23 5.21 -6.28
CA ILE A 40 4.66 5.69 -7.60
C ILE A 40 4.77 7.21 -7.58
N LYS A 41 3.78 7.90 -7.01
CA LYS A 41 3.80 9.36 -6.96
C LYS A 41 4.94 9.89 -6.08
N ALA A 42 5.26 9.21 -4.98
CA ALA A 42 6.39 9.55 -4.14
C ALA A 42 7.72 9.38 -4.88
N ILE A 43 7.89 8.28 -5.62
CA ILE A 43 9.07 8.03 -6.47
C ILE A 43 9.24 9.16 -7.47
N ASP A 44 8.17 9.57 -8.19
CA ASP A 44 8.23 10.69 -9.13
C ASP A 44 8.75 11.97 -8.49
N ILE A 45 8.17 12.35 -7.35
CA ILE A 45 8.51 13.60 -6.67
C ILE A 45 9.97 13.58 -6.20
N LEU A 46 10.42 12.45 -5.66
CA LEU A 46 11.76 12.32 -5.12
C LEU A 46 12.82 12.20 -6.20
N ASN A 47 12.57 11.42 -7.24
CA ASN A 47 13.46 11.30 -8.39
C ASN A 47 13.71 12.67 -9.04
N ASN A 48 12.66 13.48 -9.19
CA ASN A 48 12.77 14.84 -9.73
C ASN A 48 13.50 15.82 -8.80
N ARG A 49 13.49 15.60 -7.48
CA ARG A 49 14.09 16.51 -6.48
C ARG A 49 15.49 16.11 -6.03
N ALA A 50 15.87 14.85 -6.19
CA ALA A 50 17.11 14.29 -5.66
C ALA A 50 18.37 14.92 -6.26
N GLY A 51 18.33 15.26 -7.55
CA GLY A 51 19.54 15.61 -8.30
C GLY A 51 20.62 14.54 -8.10
N ASP A 52 21.86 14.97 -7.85
CA ASP A 52 23.00 14.05 -7.68
C ASP A 52 23.09 13.39 -6.30
N LYS A 53 22.19 13.73 -5.35
CA LYS A 53 22.25 13.22 -3.97
C LYS A 53 21.53 11.89 -3.75
N GLY A 54 20.72 11.46 -4.73
CA GLY A 54 19.81 10.33 -4.57
C GLY A 54 18.64 10.63 -3.61
N TRP A 55 17.81 9.62 -3.38
CA TRP A 55 16.63 9.72 -2.53
C TRP A 55 16.40 8.43 -1.73
N PHE A 56 15.55 8.52 -0.71
CA PHE A 56 15.11 7.40 0.11
C PHE A 56 13.59 7.48 0.28
N ILE A 57 12.92 6.33 0.21
CA ILE A 57 11.53 6.14 0.62
C ILE A 57 11.37 4.90 1.47
N MET A 58 10.40 4.95 2.35
CA MET A 58 9.80 3.78 2.99
C MET A 58 8.31 3.81 2.66
N SER A 59 7.79 2.69 2.15
CA SER A 59 6.38 2.48 1.85
C SER A 59 5.90 1.26 2.63
N GLU A 60 4.75 1.37 3.30
CA GLU A 60 4.31 0.41 4.31
C GLU A 60 2.86 -0.04 4.04
N ALA A 61 2.66 -1.36 3.97
CA ALA A 61 1.33 -1.99 3.92
C ALA A 61 0.80 -2.27 5.33
N ALA A 62 0.51 -1.21 6.07
CA ALA A 62 0.23 -1.28 7.51
C ALA A 62 -1.02 -2.11 7.88
N SER A 63 -1.97 -2.32 6.96
CA SER A 63 -3.20 -3.03 7.31
C SER A 63 -3.08 -4.56 7.21
N VAL A 64 -1.96 -5.10 6.70
CA VAL A 64 -1.66 -6.54 6.84
C VAL A 64 -1.69 -6.90 8.33
N ASP A 65 -0.88 -6.21 9.14
CA ASP A 65 -0.86 -6.36 10.60
C ASP A 65 -2.24 -6.16 11.24
N LYS A 66 -2.93 -5.07 10.89
CA LYS A 66 -4.22 -4.72 11.49
C LYS A 66 -5.30 -5.76 11.24
N MET A 67 -5.31 -6.39 10.06
CA MET A 67 -6.30 -7.41 9.71
C MET A 67 -5.94 -8.75 10.34
N MET A 68 -4.65 -9.07 10.45
CA MET A 68 -4.18 -10.23 11.21
C MET A 68 -4.53 -10.13 12.70
N HIS A 69 -4.48 -8.94 13.30
CA HIS A 69 -4.89 -8.73 14.70
C HIS A 69 -6.36 -9.09 15.00
N VAL A 70 -7.25 -8.90 14.02
CA VAL A 70 -8.68 -9.23 14.14
C VAL A 70 -9.03 -10.58 13.50
N LEU A 71 -8.02 -11.34 13.07
CA LEU A 71 -8.16 -12.64 12.39
C LEU A 71 -8.98 -12.57 11.09
N ASP A 72 -8.99 -11.42 10.42
CA ASP A 72 -9.58 -11.25 9.09
C ASP A 72 -8.52 -11.57 8.03
N TYR A 73 -8.32 -12.87 7.80
CA TYR A 73 -7.27 -13.38 6.91
C TYR A 73 -7.49 -12.99 5.45
N ASP A 74 -8.75 -12.89 5.01
CA ASP A 74 -9.07 -12.52 3.64
C ASP A 74 -8.59 -11.08 3.37
N ARG A 75 -8.92 -10.14 4.26
CA ARG A 75 -8.43 -8.76 4.16
C ARG A 75 -6.93 -8.65 4.36
N ALA A 76 -6.34 -9.42 5.28
CA ALA A 76 -4.89 -9.43 5.45
C ALA A 76 -4.16 -9.88 4.16
N LEU A 77 -4.66 -10.94 3.51
CA LEU A 77 -4.13 -11.40 2.23
C LEU A 77 -4.34 -10.37 1.12
N GLY A 78 -5.51 -9.73 1.06
CA GLY A 78 -5.77 -8.64 0.12
C GLY A 78 -4.76 -7.49 0.24
N GLU A 79 -4.46 -7.06 1.46
CA GLU A 79 -3.45 -6.02 1.73
C GLU A 79 -2.03 -6.48 1.36
N LEU A 80 -1.69 -7.76 1.60
CA LEU A 80 -0.41 -8.32 1.21
C LEU A 80 -0.25 -8.36 -0.32
N LEU A 81 -1.33 -8.67 -1.05
CA LEU A 81 -1.34 -8.62 -2.51
C LEU A 81 -1.26 -7.19 -3.05
N GLU A 82 -1.83 -6.20 -2.35
CA GLU A 82 -1.63 -4.78 -2.70
C GLU A 82 -0.16 -4.37 -2.56
N LEU A 83 0.55 -4.87 -1.53
CA LEU A 83 1.99 -4.66 -1.39
C LEU A 83 2.77 -5.30 -2.53
N ASP A 84 2.46 -6.54 -2.91
CA ASP A 84 3.09 -7.23 -4.06
C ASP A 84 2.88 -6.45 -5.37
N ASP A 85 1.64 -6.01 -5.64
CA ASP A 85 1.33 -5.19 -6.82
C ASP A 85 2.07 -3.85 -6.80
N THR A 86 2.20 -3.23 -5.63
CA THR A 86 2.98 -2.00 -5.44
C THR A 86 4.46 -2.21 -5.74
N ILE A 87 5.06 -3.30 -5.27
CA ILE A 87 6.48 -3.63 -5.53
C ILE A 87 6.69 -3.84 -7.03
N LYS A 88 5.83 -4.64 -7.66
CA LYS A 88 5.90 -4.90 -9.11
C LYS A 88 5.86 -3.60 -9.91
N HIS A 89 4.87 -2.75 -9.68
CA HIS A 89 4.74 -1.50 -10.42
C HIS A 89 5.84 -0.50 -10.06
N SER A 90 6.37 -0.51 -8.84
CA SER A 90 7.54 0.31 -8.47
C SER A 90 8.78 -0.09 -9.27
N ILE A 91 9.01 -1.39 -9.47
CA ILE A 91 10.11 -1.91 -10.29
C ILE A 91 9.93 -1.51 -11.76
N GLU A 92 8.72 -1.66 -12.30
CA GLU A 92 8.40 -1.27 -13.68
C GLU A 92 8.61 0.24 -13.88
N HIS A 93 8.10 1.06 -12.96
CA HIS A 93 8.26 2.51 -12.99
C HIS A 93 9.74 2.95 -12.91
N LEU A 94 10.53 2.33 -12.04
CA LEU A 94 11.97 2.61 -11.95
C LEU A 94 12.72 2.22 -13.23
N LYS A 95 12.27 1.22 -13.99
CA LYS A 95 12.87 0.87 -15.29
C LYS A 95 12.51 1.92 -16.35
N GLU A 96 11.29 2.45 -16.33
CA GLU A 96 10.87 3.53 -17.22
C GLU A 96 11.66 4.83 -16.97
N LEU A 97 12.02 5.09 -15.71
CA LEU A 97 12.87 6.22 -15.32
C LEU A 97 14.38 5.99 -15.53
N ASP A 98 14.79 4.83 -16.05
CA ASP A 98 16.20 4.38 -16.14
C ASP A 98 16.97 4.43 -14.79
N ALA A 99 16.24 4.39 -13.67
CA ALA A 99 16.79 4.48 -12.31
C ALA A 99 16.92 3.11 -11.62
N TYR A 100 16.33 2.06 -12.19
CA TYR A 100 16.25 0.73 -11.56
C TYR A 100 17.61 0.13 -11.22
N LYS A 101 18.63 0.31 -12.09
CA LYS A 101 19.97 -0.25 -11.88
C LYS A 101 20.72 0.41 -10.71
N ASP A 102 20.37 1.66 -10.40
CA ASP A 102 20.99 2.45 -9.34
C ASP A 102 20.15 2.47 -8.05
N THR A 103 19.04 1.73 -8.02
CA THR A 103 18.10 1.69 -6.88
C THR A 103 18.18 0.36 -6.14
N LEU A 104 18.41 0.42 -4.83
CA LEU A 104 18.25 -0.72 -3.92
C LEU A 104 16.80 -0.79 -3.43
N ILE A 105 16.14 -1.93 -3.64
CA ILE A 105 14.81 -2.23 -3.11
C ILE A 105 14.96 -3.27 -2.01
N VAL A 106 14.44 -2.96 -0.81
CA VAL A 106 14.42 -3.88 0.33
C VAL A 106 12.96 -4.10 0.72
N VAL A 107 12.58 -5.36 0.87
CA VAL A 107 11.25 -5.78 1.32
C VAL A 107 11.44 -6.64 2.57
N THR A 108 10.75 -6.28 3.65
CA THR A 108 10.79 -7.01 4.92
C THR A 108 9.49 -6.78 5.69
N ALA A 109 9.26 -7.60 6.70
CA ALA A 109 8.32 -7.30 7.77
C ALA A 109 9.09 -6.78 9.00
N ASP A 110 8.40 -6.05 9.87
CA ASP A 110 8.87 -5.64 11.19
C ASP A 110 8.73 -6.78 12.21
N HIS A 111 7.65 -7.57 12.11
CA HIS A 111 7.45 -8.83 12.84
C HIS A 111 6.49 -9.78 12.10
N GLY A 112 6.37 -11.01 12.61
CA GLY A 112 5.36 -11.98 12.16
C GLY A 112 4.04 -11.87 12.92
N HIS A 113 3.06 -12.69 12.53
CA HIS A 113 1.78 -12.83 13.23
C HIS A 113 1.45 -14.29 13.53
N GLY A 114 0.49 -14.50 14.44
CA GLY A 114 -0.03 -15.83 14.78
C GLY A 114 -0.86 -16.43 13.65
N PHE A 115 -0.20 -16.96 12.62
CA PHE A 115 -0.81 -17.64 11.48
C PHE A 115 -0.08 -18.96 11.21
N ASP A 116 -0.84 -20.00 10.90
CA ASP A 116 -0.30 -21.32 10.56
C ASP A 116 -1.11 -21.94 9.42
N VAL A 117 -0.46 -22.74 8.59
CA VAL A 117 -1.08 -23.49 7.49
C VAL A 117 -0.96 -24.97 7.81
N PHE A 118 -2.08 -25.60 8.12
CA PHE A 118 -2.16 -27.03 8.46
C PHE A 118 -3.07 -27.77 7.48
N GLY A 119 -2.67 -28.98 7.08
CA GLY A 119 -3.41 -29.84 6.13
C GLY A 119 -2.83 -31.24 6.05
#